data_AF-A0A2E3B030-F1
#
_entry.id   AF-A0A2E3B030-F1
#
_cell.length_a   1.000
_cell.length_b   1.000
_cell.length_c   1.000
_cell.angle_alpha   90.00
_cell.angle_beta   90.00
_cell.angle_gamma   90.00
#
_symmetry.space_group_name_H-M   'P 1'
#
loop_
_entity.id
_entity.type
_entity.pdbx_description
1 polymer ?
#
loop_
_entity_poly.entity_id
_entity_poly.type
_entity_poly.pdbx_seq_one_letter_code
_entity_poly.pdbx_strand_id
1 'polypeptide(L)'
;MIKIIKNGSITTPKGFKAGAVYAGLKSPGEDKYDLGIIYSSSPSNWAGVFTKNKIVSPSVVLSKSLPDIIQGVVVNSGSANCCVGDQGMSDARELVDLTKKHLNSDLDFVLCSTGVIGVELPMGLIRENLGKINVNDSGGSDFSKSIITTDTITKEISIEIEHDGEKIHISGVAKGSGMIHPNMATMLAFITTDAKSESSYLKKVLKNVVDKTFNQIDVDGDTSTNDSVILLANGESGQKIDENSSMHDDFLKGLHIVAEDLSKKLLLMQKEHNI
;
A
#
# COMPACT_ATOMS: atom_id res chain seq x y z
N MET A 1 -21.75 12.72 -6.04
CA MET A 1 -20.81 13.54 -6.84
C MET A 1 -19.40 13.12 -6.52
N ILE A 2 -18.53 12.92 -7.54
CA ILE A 2 -17.13 12.51 -7.34
C ILE A 2 -16.21 13.59 -7.90
N LYS A 3 -15.20 14.01 -7.13
CA LYS A 3 -14.23 15.06 -7.51
C LYS A 3 -12.81 14.58 -7.25
N ILE A 4 -11.90 14.87 -8.18
CA ILE A 4 -10.46 14.67 -7.95
C ILE A 4 -9.94 15.81 -7.08
N ILE A 5 -9.18 15.47 -6.03
CA ILE A 5 -8.53 16.42 -5.14
C ILE A 5 -7.13 16.69 -5.67
N LYS A 6 -6.88 17.95 -6.05
CA LYS A 6 -5.54 18.37 -6.47
C LYS A 6 -4.59 18.35 -5.28
N ASN A 7 -3.38 17.84 -5.49
CA ASN A 7 -2.34 17.72 -4.46
C ASN A 7 -2.75 16.86 -3.25
N GLY A 8 -3.71 15.96 -3.43
CA GLY A 8 -4.00 14.94 -2.42
C GLY A 8 -2.91 13.86 -2.37
N SER A 9 -2.86 13.12 -1.28
CA SER A 9 -1.95 12.01 -1.06
C SER A 9 -2.63 10.90 -0.24
N ILE A 10 -1.90 9.84 0.10
CA ILE A 10 -2.40 8.73 0.92
C ILE A 10 -2.91 9.16 2.31
N THR A 11 -2.57 10.37 2.77
CA THR A 11 -3.03 10.98 4.04
C THR A 11 -4.23 11.92 3.89
N THR A 12 -4.75 12.13 2.68
CA THR A 12 -5.93 12.99 2.47
C THR A 12 -7.19 12.50 3.20
N PRO A 13 -7.50 11.19 3.24
CA PRO A 13 -8.60 10.72 4.06
C PRO A 13 -8.31 10.94 5.53
N LYS A 14 -9.31 11.41 6.28
CA LYS A 14 -9.16 11.82 7.67
C LYS A 14 -8.51 10.74 8.54
N GLY A 15 -7.65 11.16 9.45
CA GLY A 15 -6.99 10.31 10.43
C GLY A 15 -5.87 9.41 9.90
N PHE A 16 -5.53 9.44 8.61
CA PHE A 16 -4.32 8.81 8.10
C PHE A 16 -3.12 9.75 8.19
N LYS A 17 -2.01 9.20 8.69
CA LYS A 17 -0.68 9.81 8.72
C LYS A 17 0.27 8.92 7.94
N ALA A 18 1.34 9.51 7.45
CA ALA A 18 2.40 8.75 6.80
C ALA A 18 3.76 9.37 7.08
N GLY A 19 4.81 8.60 6.86
CA GLY A 19 6.19 9.07 6.99
C GLY A 19 7.15 8.05 6.41
N ALA A 20 8.37 8.49 6.13
CA ALA A 20 9.41 7.62 5.62
C ALA A 20 10.80 8.08 6.04
N VAL A 21 11.77 7.19 5.87
CA VAL A 21 13.19 7.47 6.04
C VAL A 21 14.01 6.74 4.97
N TYR A 22 15.22 7.23 4.74
CA TYR A 22 16.26 6.47 4.07
C TYR A 22 17.02 5.68 5.14
N ALA A 23 16.75 4.39 5.21
CA ALA A 23 17.41 3.42 6.08
C ALA A 23 18.67 2.82 5.44
N GLY A 24 18.89 3.00 4.12
CA GLY A 24 20.06 2.45 3.42
C GLY A 24 19.84 1.09 2.78
N LEU A 25 18.57 0.73 2.51
CA LEU A 25 18.17 -0.48 1.80
C LEU A 25 18.36 -0.35 0.28
N LYS A 26 18.33 0.89 -0.23
CA LYS A 26 18.62 1.25 -1.63
C LYS A 26 19.94 2.00 -1.73
N SER A 27 20.49 2.14 -2.94
CA SER A 27 21.66 2.99 -3.17
C SER A 27 21.36 4.45 -2.81
N PRO A 28 22.29 5.19 -2.19
CA PRO A 28 22.06 6.55 -1.72
C PRO A 28 21.69 7.54 -2.84
N GLY A 29 21.00 8.61 -2.47
CA GLY A 29 20.59 9.69 -3.36
C GLY A 29 19.53 10.58 -2.73
N GLU A 30 19.37 11.78 -3.27
CA GLU A 30 18.33 12.71 -2.85
C GLU A 30 16.94 12.07 -3.02
N ASP A 31 16.04 12.29 -2.07
CA ASP A 31 14.67 11.77 -2.07
C ASP A 31 14.51 10.24 -2.13
N LYS A 32 15.58 9.47 -1.87
CA LYS A 32 15.54 8.00 -1.91
C LYS A 32 15.12 7.37 -0.59
N TYR A 33 13.98 7.77 -0.03
CA TYR A 33 13.40 6.99 1.07
C TYR A 33 13.24 5.53 0.67
N ASP A 34 13.36 4.62 1.63
CA ASP A 34 13.33 3.18 1.37
C ASP A 34 12.64 2.37 2.47
N LEU A 35 12.24 3.03 3.55
CA LEU A 35 11.39 2.48 4.60
C LEU A 35 10.28 3.49 4.92
N GLY A 36 9.03 3.08 4.79
CA GLY A 36 7.87 3.95 4.93
C GLY A 36 6.74 3.31 5.73
N ILE A 37 5.91 4.16 6.34
CA ILE A 37 4.75 3.76 7.14
C ILE A 37 3.53 4.57 6.72
N ILE A 38 2.39 3.88 6.56
CA ILE A 38 1.06 4.47 6.64
C ILE A 38 0.48 4.10 8.00
N TYR A 39 0.04 5.09 8.76
CA TYR A 39 -0.52 4.94 10.09
C TYR A 39 -1.94 5.50 10.13
N SER A 40 -2.91 4.69 10.53
CA SER A 40 -4.24 5.19 10.87
C SER A 40 -4.25 5.62 12.34
N SER A 41 -4.84 6.78 12.65
CA SER A 41 -4.98 7.27 14.03
C SER A 41 -6.01 6.48 14.83
N SER A 42 -6.90 5.78 14.15
CA SER A 42 -7.90 4.87 14.71
C SER A 42 -7.71 3.45 14.17
N PRO A 43 -8.10 2.40 14.91
CA PRO A 43 -8.08 1.02 14.40
C PRO A 43 -8.79 0.93 13.05
N SER A 44 -8.11 0.37 12.05
CA SER A 44 -8.59 0.33 10.67
C SER A 44 -9.06 -1.07 10.31
N ASN A 45 -10.29 -1.18 9.80
CA ASN A 45 -10.64 -2.33 8.99
C ASN A 45 -9.82 -2.29 7.71
N TRP A 46 -9.54 -3.45 7.14
CA TRP A 46 -8.75 -3.51 5.91
C TRP A 46 -9.09 -4.71 5.02
N ALA A 47 -8.62 -4.65 3.78
CA ALA A 47 -8.63 -5.75 2.84
C ALA A 47 -7.32 -5.78 2.04
N GLY A 48 -6.90 -6.99 1.65
CA GLY A 48 -5.73 -7.21 0.82
C GLY A 48 -6.03 -8.17 -0.32
N VAL A 49 -5.52 -7.86 -1.51
CA VAL A 49 -5.42 -8.78 -2.65
C VAL A 49 -3.94 -8.96 -2.96
N PHE A 50 -3.48 -10.21 -3.03
CA PHE A 50 -2.06 -10.53 -2.98
C PHE A 50 -1.66 -11.59 -4.00
N THR A 51 -0.40 -11.58 -4.45
CA THR A 51 0.13 -12.47 -5.49
C THR A 51 -0.39 -13.92 -5.46
N LYS A 52 -0.60 -14.46 -6.66
CA LYS A 52 -0.91 -15.88 -6.93
C LYS A 52 0.33 -16.68 -7.35
N ASN A 53 1.52 -16.08 -7.34
CA ASN A 53 2.76 -16.78 -7.62
C ASN A 53 2.93 -17.97 -6.65
N LYS A 54 3.56 -19.05 -7.11
CA LYS A 54 3.87 -20.23 -6.27
C LYS A 54 5.01 -19.94 -5.30
N ILE A 55 5.92 -19.06 -5.68
CA ILE A 55 6.96 -18.51 -4.82
C ILE A 55 6.39 -17.23 -4.21
N VAL A 56 6.20 -17.21 -2.90
CA VAL A 56 5.56 -16.09 -2.20
C VAL A 56 6.50 -15.60 -1.11
N SER A 57 6.72 -14.28 -1.05
CA SER A 57 7.51 -13.66 0.00
C SER A 57 6.92 -13.94 1.39
N PRO A 58 7.74 -14.29 2.39
CA PRO A 58 7.36 -14.27 3.81
C PRO A 58 6.57 -13.03 4.25
N SER A 59 6.87 -11.84 3.72
CA SER A 59 6.13 -10.61 3.99
C SER A 59 4.65 -10.71 3.60
N VAL A 60 4.36 -11.30 2.42
CA VAL A 60 2.98 -11.55 1.96
C VAL A 60 2.30 -12.61 2.81
N VAL A 61 3.02 -13.68 3.16
CA VAL A 61 2.47 -14.77 3.98
C VAL A 61 2.08 -14.26 5.38
N LEU A 62 2.94 -13.47 6.02
CA LEU A 62 2.65 -12.85 7.31
C LEU A 62 1.42 -11.94 7.22
N SER A 63 1.41 -11.01 6.27
CA SER A 63 0.34 -10.03 6.10
C SER A 63 -1.03 -10.67 5.80
N LYS A 64 -1.07 -11.77 5.04
CA LYS A 64 -2.30 -12.55 4.79
C LYS A 64 -2.92 -13.15 6.06
N SER A 65 -2.12 -13.36 7.10
CA SER A 65 -2.57 -14.01 8.34
C SER A 65 -3.08 -13.05 9.42
N LEU A 66 -2.99 -11.74 9.16
CA LEU A 66 -3.39 -10.71 10.12
C LEU A 66 -4.92 -10.71 10.36
N PRO A 67 -5.36 -10.24 11.55
CA PRO A 67 -6.77 -10.06 11.86
C PRO A 67 -7.41 -8.96 11.00
N ASP A 68 -8.73 -8.85 11.02
CA ASP A 68 -9.50 -7.88 10.23
C ASP A 68 -9.27 -6.41 10.65
N ILE A 69 -8.72 -6.17 11.85
CA ILE A 69 -8.44 -4.83 12.36
C ILE A 69 -6.93 -4.68 12.57
N ILE A 70 -6.35 -3.66 11.96
CA ILE A 70 -4.91 -3.33 11.99
C ILE A 70 -4.70 -1.84 12.27
N GLN A 71 -3.46 -1.44 12.53
CA GLN A 71 -3.11 -0.02 12.70
C GLN A 71 -2.70 0.66 11.40
N GLY A 72 -2.13 -0.08 10.45
CA GLY A 72 -1.57 0.51 9.24
C GLY A 72 -0.71 -0.44 8.42
N VAL A 73 0.22 0.14 7.66
CA VAL A 73 1.13 -0.56 6.75
C VAL A 73 2.55 -0.11 7.01
N VAL A 74 3.50 -1.05 7.02
CA VAL A 74 4.93 -0.77 6.91
C VAL A 74 5.46 -1.35 5.60
N VAL A 75 6.27 -0.57 4.89
CA VAL A 75 6.80 -0.94 3.58
C VAL A 75 8.29 -0.71 3.53
N ASN A 76 9.03 -1.68 3.01
CA ASN A 76 10.43 -1.51 2.64
C ASN A 76 10.61 -1.64 1.12
N SER A 77 11.51 -0.84 0.55
CA SER A 77 11.99 -1.00 -0.82
C SER A 77 13.50 -1.24 -0.84
N GLY A 78 13.99 -2.13 -1.71
CA GLY A 78 15.40 -2.54 -1.81
C GLY A 78 15.59 -4.05 -1.68
N SER A 79 14.84 -4.69 -0.79
CA SER A 79 14.76 -6.15 -0.66
C SER A 79 13.32 -6.62 -0.75
N ALA A 80 13.07 -7.64 -1.58
CA ALA A 80 11.77 -8.29 -1.68
C ALA A 80 11.46 -9.21 -0.49
N ASN A 81 12.45 -9.50 0.38
CA ASN A 81 12.33 -10.50 1.44
C ASN A 81 11.72 -11.80 0.90
N CYS A 82 12.32 -12.38 -0.13
CA CYS A 82 11.80 -13.55 -0.83
C CYS A 82 12.94 -14.49 -1.19
N CYS A 83 12.71 -15.81 -1.13
CA CYS A 83 13.72 -16.84 -1.36
C CYS A 83 14.95 -16.76 -0.42
N VAL A 84 14.73 -16.41 0.85
CA VAL A 84 15.78 -16.26 1.88
C VAL A 84 15.64 -17.26 3.04
N GLY A 85 14.89 -18.34 2.81
CA GLY A 85 14.63 -19.37 3.83
C GLY A 85 13.83 -18.87 5.04
N ASP A 86 14.00 -19.55 6.18
CA ASP A 86 13.27 -19.26 7.42
C ASP A 86 13.58 -17.87 8.00
N GLN A 87 14.75 -17.32 7.68
CA GLN A 87 15.18 -15.99 8.13
C GLN A 87 14.19 -14.92 7.67
N GLY A 88 13.66 -15.00 6.45
CA GLY A 88 12.75 -13.98 5.92
C GLY A 88 11.44 -13.86 6.70
N MET A 89 10.94 -14.95 7.29
CA MET A 89 9.75 -14.90 8.15
C MET A 89 10.09 -14.32 9.53
N SER A 90 11.28 -14.59 10.06
CA SER A 90 11.76 -14.00 11.30
C SER A 90 11.93 -12.48 11.17
N ASP A 91 12.57 -12.04 10.09
CA ASP A 91 12.77 -10.62 9.78
C ASP A 91 11.45 -9.89 9.56
N ALA A 92 10.50 -10.53 8.86
CA ALA A 92 9.17 -9.97 8.62
C ALA A 92 8.42 -9.68 9.94
N ARG A 93 8.45 -10.64 10.88
CA ARG A 93 7.83 -10.46 12.20
C ARG A 93 8.54 -9.38 13.00
N GLU A 94 9.86 -9.41 13.03
CA GLU A 94 10.64 -8.42 13.77
C GLU A 94 10.39 -6.99 13.26
N LEU A 95 10.32 -6.77 11.95
CA LEU A 95 10.01 -5.47 11.38
C LEU A 95 8.63 -4.96 11.81
N VAL A 96 7.61 -5.82 11.81
CA VAL A 96 6.27 -5.48 12.30
C VAL A 96 6.31 -5.15 13.80
N ASP A 97 6.99 -5.95 14.62
CA ASP A 97 7.14 -5.70 16.05
C ASP A 97 7.87 -4.39 16.36
N LEU A 98 8.93 -4.08 15.61
CA LEU A 98 9.63 -2.80 15.70
C LEU A 98 8.72 -1.63 15.32
N THR A 99 7.89 -1.79 14.30
CA THR A 99 6.90 -0.78 13.88
C THR A 99 5.87 -0.52 14.97
N LYS A 100 5.31 -1.59 15.55
CA LYS A 100 4.37 -1.52 16.68
C LYS A 100 4.96 -0.78 17.86
N LYS A 101 6.18 -1.15 18.25
CA LYS A 101 6.91 -0.51 19.35
C LYS A 101 7.19 0.97 19.08
N HIS A 102 7.61 1.32 17.88
CA HIS A 102 7.91 2.71 17.51
C HIS A 102 6.66 3.61 17.60
N LEU A 103 5.52 3.09 17.17
CA LEU A 103 4.25 3.84 17.13
C LEU A 103 3.40 3.65 18.38
N ASN A 104 3.90 2.92 19.39
CA ASN A 104 3.16 2.53 20.60
C ASN A 104 1.77 1.94 20.29
N SER A 105 1.70 1.03 19.32
CA SER A 105 0.45 0.35 18.94
C SER A 105 0.46 -1.12 19.35
N ASP A 106 -0.65 -1.58 19.88
CA ASP A 106 -0.88 -3.00 20.18
C ASP A 106 -1.36 -3.80 18.94
N LEU A 107 -1.88 -3.09 17.93
CA LEU A 107 -2.41 -3.67 16.69
C LEU A 107 -1.29 -3.90 15.67
N ASP A 108 -1.47 -4.89 14.81
CA ASP A 108 -0.48 -5.23 13.79
C ASP A 108 -0.47 -4.25 12.61
N PHE A 109 0.58 -4.35 11.81
CA PHE A 109 0.77 -3.63 10.56
C PHE A 109 0.91 -4.64 9.42
N VAL A 110 0.25 -4.37 8.29
CA VAL A 110 0.53 -5.11 7.06
C VAL A 110 1.95 -4.77 6.62
N LEU A 111 2.78 -5.78 6.40
CA LEU A 111 4.10 -5.65 5.82
C LEU A 111 4.05 -5.91 4.31
N CYS A 112 4.52 -4.94 3.52
CA CYS A 112 4.84 -5.14 2.11
C CYS A 112 6.34 -4.91 1.85
N SER A 113 6.95 -5.79 1.06
CA SER A 113 8.36 -5.69 0.70
C SER A 113 8.52 -5.68 -0.82
N THR A 114 9.49 -4.95 -1.35
CA THR A 114 9.79 -4.94 -2.79
C THR A 114 11.27 -4.67 -3.05
N GLY A 115 11.84 -5.27 -4.09
CA GLY A 115 13.25 -5.11 -4.43
C GLY A 115 13.87 -6.41 -4.90
N VAL A 116 15.14 -6.63 -4.53
CA VAL A 116 15.91 -7.80 -4.98
C VAL A 116 15.41 -9.07 -4.27
N ILE A 117 15.21 -10.16 -5.04
CA ILE A 117 14.91 -11.52 -4.54
C ILE A 117 16.21 -12.22 -4.13
N GLY A 118 16.17 -13.06 -3.09
CA GLY A 118 17.33 -13.80 -2.58
C GLY A 118 18.25 -12.98 -1.67
N VAL A 119 17.83 -11.77 -1.30
CA VAL A 119 18.56 -10.89 -0.37
C VAL A 119 17.72 -10.71 0.90
N GLU A 120 18.29 -11.04 2.05
CA GLU A 120 17.65 -10.86 3.36
C GLU A 120 17.30 -9.39 3.62
N LEU A 121 16.35 -9.15 4.53
CA LEU A 121 16.14 -7.78 5.01
C LEU A 121 17.37 -7.37 5.81
N PRO A 122 18.00 -6.22 5.54
CA PRO A 122 19.15 -5.77 6.32
C PRO A 122 18.67 -5.20 7.66
N MET A 123 18.27 -6.10 8.57
CA MET A 123 17.61 -5.76 9.84
C MET A 123 18.46 -4.87 10.74
N GLY A 124 19.79 -4.90 10.62
CA GLY A 124 20.68 -3.95 11.31
C GLY A 124 20.35 -2.49 10.96
N LEU A 125 20.19 -2.18 9.66
CA LEU A 125 19.84 -0.84 9.18
C LEU A 125 18.42 -0.45 9.57
N ILE A 126 17.48 -1.40 9.50
CA ILE A 126 16.09 -1.19 9.90
C ILE A 126 16.00 -0.82 11.38
N ARG A 127 16.65 -1.58 12.27
CA ARG A 127 16.68 -1.30 13.71
C ARG A 127 17.22 0.09 14.03
N GLU A 128 18.24 0.52 13.30
CA GLU A 128 18.86 1.84 13.49
C GLU A 128 17.96 3.00 13.02
N ASN A 129 17.20 2.80 11.93
CA ASN A 129 16.56 3.89 11.22
C ASN A 129 15.04 3.94 11.36
N LEU A 130 14.35 2.83 11.65
CA LEU A 130 12.89 2.79 11.76
C LEU A 130 12.37 3.79 12.79
N GLY A 131 13.06 3.93 13.93
CA GLY A 131 12.72 4.90 14.98
C GLY A 131 12.81 6.38 14.57
N LYS A 132 13.39 6.68 13.40
CA LYS A 132 13.51 8.03 12.86
C LYS A 132 12.31 8.42 11.99
N ILE A 133 11.41 7.47 11.67
CA ILE A 133 10.23 7.74 10.84
C ILE A 133 9.24 8.59 11.65
N ASN A 134 9.01 9.82 11.19
CA ASN A 134 8.02 10.72 11.77
C ASN A 134 6.72 10.69 10.95
N VAL A 135 5.71 9.95 11.43
CA VAL A 135 4.40 9.92 10.75
C VAL A 135 3.60 11.20 11.03
N ASN A 136 3.14 11.86 9.98
CA ASN A 136 2.39 13.10 10.06
C ASN A 136 1.41 13.25 8.89
N ASP A 137 0.53 14.25 8.96
CA ASP A 137 -0.55 14.45 7.98
C ASP A 137 -0.02 14.86 6.59
N SER A 138 1.20 15.42 6.52
CA SER A 138 1.86 15.80 5.26
C SER A 138 2.83 14.74 4.70
N GLY A 139 3.10 13.66 5.43
CA GLY A 139 4.11 12.67 5.06
C GLY A 139 3.69 11.68 3.97
N GLY A 140 2.53 11.90 3.34
CA GLY A 140 2.06 11.05 2.25
C GLY A 140 3.01 11.05 1.05
N SER A 141 3.59 12.21 0.69
CA SER A 141 4.56 12.29 -0.40
C SER A 141 5.86 11.54 -0.08
N ASP A 142 6.33 11.62 1.17
CA ASP A 142 7.52 10.90 1.62
C ASP A 142 7.30 9.38 1.57
N PHE A 143 6.13 8.91 1.98
CA PHE A 143 5.74 7.51 1.83
C PHE A 143 5.70 7.09 0.36
N SER A 144 5.10 7.90 -0.52
CA SER A 144 5.04 7.61 -1.96
C SER A 144 6.44 7.48 -2.58
N LYS A 145 7.41 8.29 -2.15
CA LYS A 145 8.83 8.17 -2.53
C LYS A 145 9.49 6.93 -1.92
N SER A 146 9.07 6.50 -0.73
CA SER A 146 9.68 5.35 -0.04
C SER A 146 9.48 4.01 -0.73
N ILE A 147 8.39 3.87 -1.50
CA ILE A 147 8.03 2.61 -2.14
C ILE A 147 8.60 2.46 -3.56
N ILE A 148 9.15 3.53 -4.15
CA ILE A 148 9.66 3.50 -5.52
C ILE A 148 10.91 2.61 -5.65
N THR A 149 11.06 1.98 -6.81
CA THR A 149 12.25 1.18 -7.14
C THR A 149 12.85 1.63 -8.46
N THR A 150 12.46 1.00 -9.57
CA THR A 150 12.81 1.36 -10.94
C THR A 150 11.86 2.39 -11.55
N ASP A 151 10.81 2.77 -10.81
CA ASP A 151 9.87 3.81 -11.17
C ASP A 151 10.58 5.15 -11.44
N THR A 152 10.11 5.91 -12.42
CA THR A 152 10.64 7.26 -12.73
C THR A 152 9.95 8.38 -11.95
N ILE A 153 8.71 8.15 -11.50
CA ILE A 153 7.90 9.09 -10.72
C ILE A 153 7.03 8.36 -9.68
N THR A 154 6.53 9.12 -8.70
CA THR A 154 5.46 8.66 -7.80
C THR A 154 4.11 8.62 -8.52
N LYS A 155 3.21 7.73 -8.07
CA LYS A 155 1.90 7.49 -8.71
C LYS A 155 0.82 7.60 -7.64
N GLU A 156 0.13 8.73 -7.61
CA GLU A 156 -0.77 9.10 -6.52
C GLU A 156 -2.09 9.66 -7.07
N ILE A 157 -3.21 9.40 -6.39
CA ILE A 157 -4.53 9.99 -6.68
C ILE A 157 -5.33 10.13 -5.40
N SER A 158 -6.14 11.19 -5.32
CA SER A 158 -7.11 11.39 -4.25
C SER A 158 -8.43 11.88 -4.83
N ILE A 159 -9.53 11.37 -4.30
CA ILE A 159 -10.89 11.79 -4.66
C ILE A 159 -11.73 12.08 -3.42
N GLU A 160 -12.69 12.98 -3.57
CA GLU A 160 -13.80 13.23 -2.66
C GLU A 160 -15.06 12.63 -3.29
N ILE A 161 -15.86 11.95 -2.47
CA ILE A 161 -17.20 11.48 -2.81
C ILE A 161 -18.17 12.22 -1.89
N GLU A 162 -19.13 12.92 -2.50
CA GLU A 162 -20.20 13.62 -1.80
C GLU A 162 -21.56 13.03 -2.19
N HIS A 163 -22.35 12.57 -1.21
CA HIS A 163 -23.68 12.01 -1.41
C HIS A 163 -24.60 12.54 -0.29
N ASP A 164 -25.72 13.17 -0.65
CA ASP A 164 -26.68 13.76 0.30
C ASP A 164 -26.05 14.67 1.38
N GLY A 165 -24.99 15.40 1.03
CA GLY A 165 -24.25 16.29 1.93
C GLY A 165 -23.22 15.60 2.82
N GLU A 166 -23.12 14.26 2.76
CA GLU A 166 -22.10 13.47 3.44
C GLU A 166 -20.87 13.28 2.55
N LYS A 167 -19.68 13.27 3.16
CA LYS A 167 -18.41 13.25 2.45
C LYS A 167 -17.48 12.15 2.95
N ILE A 168 -16.91 11.42 2.01
CA ILE A 168 -15.79 10.50 2.24
C ILE A 168 -14.68 10.77 1.22
N HIS A 169 -13.48 10.32 1.56
CA HIS A 169 -12.30 10.44 0.73
C HIS A 169 -11.76 9.06 0.40
N ILE A 170 -11.21 8.91 -0.80
CA ILE A 170 -10.43 7.73 -1.18
C ILE A 170 -9.14 8.24 -1.80
N SER A 171 -8.01 7.80 -1.26
CA SER A 171 -6.69 8.07 -1.81
C SER A 171 -5.99 6.78 -2.16
N GLY A 172 -5.12 6.83 -3.16
CA GLY A 172 -4.30 5.70 -3.53
C GLY A 172 -2.90 6.11 -3.96
N VAL A 173 -1.94 5.23 -3.68
CA VAL A 173 -0.57 5.30 -4.18
C VAL A 173 -0.17 3.93 -4.71
N ALA A 174 0.59 3.89 -5.80
CA ALA A 174 1.15 2.64 -6.32
C ALA A 174 2.61 2.79 -6.75
N LYS A 175 3.31 1.66 -6.79
CA LYS A 175 4.63 1.50 -7.40
C LYS A 175 4.65 0.26 -8.28
N GLY A 176 5.59 0.24 -9.22
CA GLY A 176 5.78 -0.82 -10.20
C GLY A 176 6.09 -0.22 -11.56
N SER A 177 7.13 -0.72 -12.20
CA SER A 177 7.49 -0.37 -13.59
C SER A 177 8.11 -1.53 -14.38
N GLY A 178 8.11 -2.73 -13.79
CA GLY A 178 8.64 -3.97 -14.37
C GLY A 178 8.24 -5.15 -13.48
N MET A 179 8.34 -6.35 -14.03
CA MET A 179 7.79 -7.61 -13.53
C MET A 179 6.29 -7.47 -13.27
N ILE A 180 5.51 -6.97 -14.24
CA ILE A 180 4.06 -6.71 -14.10
C ILE A 180 3.28 -7.57 -15.10
N HIS A 181 2.43 -8.48 -14.61
CA HIS A 181 1.57 -9.37 -15.41
C HIS A 181 0.18 -9.60 -14.77
N PRO A 182 -0.88 -9.94 -15.55
CA PRO A 182 -2.18 -10.35 -15.03
C PRO A 182 -2.06 -11.55 -14.08
N ASN A 183 -2.95 -11.64 -13.09
CA ASN A 183 -2.83 -12.51 -11.90
C ASN A 183 -1.82 -12.04 -10.86
N MET A 184 -1.68 -10.72 -10.83
CA MET A 184 -0.82 -9.90 -10.00
C MET A 184 0.63 -9.85 -10.48
N ALA A 185 1.05 -8.60 -10.56
CA ALA A 185 2.21 -8.00 -11.16
C ALA A 185 3.01 -7.31 -10.06
N THR A 186 4.36 -7.25 -10.08
CA THR A 186 5.29 -6.57 -9.11
C THR A 186 4.89 -5.15 -8.85
N MET A 187 3.90 -5.05 -7.98
CA MET A 187 3.14 -3.86 -7.77
C MET A 187 2.69 -3.90 -6.33
N LEU A 188 3.04 -2.83 -5.64
CA LEU A 188 2.43 -2.49 -4.37
C LEU A 188 1.49 -1.33 -4.64
N ALA A 189 0.23 -1.49 -4.26
CA ALA A 189 -0.76 -0.43 -4.27
C ALA A 189 -1.40 -0.33 -2.89
N PHE A 190 -1.53 0.89 -2.40
CA PHE A 190 -2.11 1.19 -1.10
C PHE A 190 -3.23 2.19 -1.31
N ILE A 191 -4.38 1.91 -0.72
CA ILE A 191 -5.58 2.73 -0.81
C ILE A 191 -6.03 3.01 0.62
N THR A 192 -6.34 4.27 0.92
CA THR A 192 -6.90 4.70 2.20
C THR A 192 -8.26 5.32 1.98
N THR A 193 -9.18 5.12 2.92
CA THR A 193 -10.47 5.80 2.97
C THR A 193 -10.88 6.09 4.39
N ASP A 194 -11.49 7.25 4.61
CA ASP A 194 -12.06 7.61 5.90
C ASP A 194 -13.49 7.08 6.08
N ALA A 195 -14.02 6.34 5.12
CA ALA A 195 -15.27 5.60 5.26
C ALA A 195 -15.18 4.52 6.37
N LYS A 196 -16.28 4.28 7.06
CA LYS A 196 -16.44 3.20 8.03
C LYS A 196 -16.99 1.98 7.32
N SER A 197 -16.25 0.88 7.29
CA SER A 197 -16.70 -0.35 6.65
C SER A 197 -16.09 -1.58 7.30
N GLU A 198 -16.74 -2.73 7.15
CA GLU A 198 -16.27 -4.02 7.66
C GLU A 198 -15.30 -4.66 6.66
N SER A 199 -14.26 -5.33 7.16
CA SER A 199 -13.28 -6.04 6.32
C SER A 199 -13.90 -7.03 5.35
N SER A 200 -15.01 -7.69 5.70
CA SER A 200 -15.71 -8.62 4.81
C SER A 200 -16.25 -7.93 3.55
N TYR A 201 -16.85 -6.74 3.70
CA TYR A 201 -17.29 -5.91 2.59
C TYR A 201 -16.10 -5.38 1.78
N LEU A 202 -15.08 -4.83 2.45
CA LEU A 202 -13.87 -4.31 1.81
C LEU A 202 -13.18 -5.38 0.95
N LYS A 203 -13.09 -6.63 1.42
CA LYS A 203 -12.53 -7.77 0.67
C LYS A 203 -13.32 -8.03 -0.62
N LYS A 204 -14.67 -8.04 -0.55
CA LYS A 204 -15.54 -8.26 -1.71
C LYS A 204 -15.36 -7.17 -2.77
N VAL A 205 -15.43 -5.90 -2.37
CA VAL A 205 -15.35 -4.77 -3.29
C VAL A 205 -13.95 -4.59 -3.86
N LEU A 206 -12.91 -4.72 -3.02
CA LEU A 206 -11.52 -4.61 -3.47
C LEU A 206 -11.20 -5.68 -4.51
N LYS A 207 -11.59 -6.94 -4.29
CA LYS A 207 -11.39 -8.02 -5.26
C LYS A 207 -12.02 -7.69 -6.62
N ASN A 208 -13.27 -7.21 -6.62
CA ASN A 208 -13.97 -6.87 -7.86
C ASN A 208 -13.26 -5.76 -8.63
N VAL A 209 -12.82 -4.72 -7.93
CA VAL A 209 -12.08 -3.60 -8.53
C VAL A 209 -10.73 -4.05 -9.06
N VAL A 210 -9.95 -4.80 -8.27
CA VAL A 210 -8.63 -5.33 -8.68
C VAL A 210 -8.76 -6.21 -9.94
N ASP A 211 -9.76 -7.09 -10.01
CA ASP A 211 -10.02 -7.95 -11.18
C ASP A 211 -10.27 -7.15 -12.47
N LYS A 212 -10.83 -5.94 -12.37
CA LYS A 212 -11.16 -5.07 -13.50
C LYS A 212 -10.10 -3.99 -13.81
N THR A 213 -9.07 -3.86 -12.97
CA THR A 213 -8.08 -2.78 -13.06
C THR A 213 -6.67 -3.34 -13.05
N PHE A 214 -6.06 -3.52 -11.88
CA PHE A 214 -4.69 -4.00 -11.74
C PHE A 214 -4.47 -5.41 -12.33
N ASN A 215 -5.48 -6.28 -12.36
CA ASN A 215 -5.36 -7.59 -13.02
C ASN A 215 -5.56 -7.53 -14.55
N GLN A 216 -5.77 -6.35 -15.13
CA GLN A 216 -5.89 -6.13 -16.58
C GLN A 216 -4.61 -5.55 -17.20
N ILE A 217 -3.56 -5.29 -16.41
CA ILE A 217 -2.29 -4.75 -16.91
C ILE A 217 -1.23 -5.84 -17.07
N ASP A 218 -0.49 -5.77 -18.17
CA ASP A 218 0.69 -6.59 -18.48
C ASP A 218 1.78 -5.67 -19.03
N VAL A 219 3.00 -5.85 -18.57
CA VAL A 219 4.18 -5.08 -18.99
C VAL A 219 5.20 -6.02 -19.63
N ASP A 220 5.53 -7.12 -18.97
CA ASP A 220 6.63 -7.99 -19.39
C ASP A 220 6.38 -9.50 -19.18
N GLY A 221 5.17 -9.91 -18.78
CA GLY A 221 4.86 -11.34 -18.65
C GLY A 221 5.16 -11.94 -17.27
N ASP A 222 5.89 -11.25 -16.39
CA ASP A 222 6.38 -11.81 -15.13
C ASP A 222 5.50 -11.44 -13.92
N THR A 223 4.89 -12.45 -13.29
CA THR A 223 4.11 -12.31 -12.04
C THR A 223 5.04 -12.25 -10.83
N SER A 224 4.93 -11.24 -9.97
CA SER A 224 5.82 -11.10 -8.80
C SER A 224 5.58 -12.12 -7.71
N THR A 225 6.56 -12.26 -6.83
CA THR A 225 6.43 -12.95 -5.54
C THR A 225 5.84 -12.09 -4.42
N ASN A 226 5.57 -10.79 -4.66
CA ASN A 226 5.31 -9.80 -3.60
C ASN A 226 4.03 -8.98 -3.75
N ASP A 227 3.26 -9.20 -4.80
CA ASP A 227 2.18 -8.28 -5.17
C ASP A 227 1.14 -8.15 -4.11
N SER A 228 0.73 -6.90 -3.89
CA SER A 228 -0.16 -6.54 -2.81
C SER A 228 -0.92 -5.27 -3.18
N VAL A 229 -2.25 -5.36 -3.18
CA VAL A 229 -3.17 -4.22 -3.17
C VAL A 229 -3.85 -4.18 -1.82
N ILE A 230 -3.60 -3.14 -1.04
CA ILE A 230 -4.10 -2.98 0.33
C ILE A 230 -5.09 -1.82 0.38
N LEU A 231 -6.26 -2.03 0.98
CA LEU A 231 -7.27 -1.01 1.25
C LEU A 231 -7.49 -0.89 2.76
N LEU A 232 -7.28 0.31 3.32
CA LEU A 232 -7.53 0.63 4.73
C LEU A 232 -8.75 1.54 4.85
N ALA A 233 -9.65 1.22 5.76
CA ALA A 233 -10.83 2.01 6.09
C ALA A 233 -10.90 2.27 7.61
N ASN A 234 -10.66 3.51 8.03
CA ASN A 234 -10.55 3.85 9.46
C ASN A 234 -11.82 4.45 10.07
N GLY A 235 -12.82 4.79 9.26
CA GLY A 235 -14.11 5.29 9.74
C GLY A 235 -14.14 6.74 10.25
N GLU A 236 -13.09 7.53 10.07
CA GLU A 236 -12.99 8.90 10.59
C GLU A 236 -13.92 9.91 9.91
N SER A 237 -14.52 9.56 8.76
CA SER A 237 -15.62 10.34 8.18
C SER A 237 -16.92 10.20 8.96
N GLY A 238 -17.05 9.15 9.77
CA GLY A 238 -18.30 8.73 10.41
C GLY A 238 -19.25 7.97 9.49
N GLN A 239 -18.96 7.89 8.19
CA GLN A 239 -19.90 7.41 7.18
C GLN A 239 -19.80 5.91 6.97
N LYS A 240 -20.88 5.20 7.30
CA LYS A 240 -20.94 3.74 7.17
C LYS A 240 -21.23 3.34 5.73
N ILE A 241 -20.32 2.57 5.14
CA ILE A 241 -20.43 2.04 3.78
C ILE A 241 -20.51 0.51 3.83
N ASP A 242 -21.60 -0.03 3.31
CA ASP A 242 -21.83 -1.45 3.07
C ASP A 242 -22.75 -1.64 1.84
N GLU A 243 -23.16 -2.88 1.54
CA GLU A 243 -24.00 -3.20 0.36
C GLU A 243 -25.37 -2.53 0.36
N ASN A 244 -25.85 -2.07 1.52
CA ASN A 244 -27.16 -1.44 1.67
C ASN A 244 -27.06 0.09 1.86
N SER A 245 -25.84 0.64 1.93
CA SER A 245 -25.63 2.08 2.06
C SER A 245 -26.07 2.82 0.78
N SER A 246 -26.68 4.00 0.91
CA SER A 246 -27.06 4.84 -0.24
C SER A 246 -25.85 5.27 -1.07
N MET A 247 -24.69 5.41 -0.42
CA MET A 247 -23.41 5.75 -1.04
C MET A 247 -22.65 4.52 -1.60
N HIS A 248 -23.23 3.31 -1.57
CA HIS A 248 -22.58 2.07 -2.04
C HIS A 248 -22.03 2.18 -3.46
N ASP A 249 -22.88 2.58 -4.41
CA ASP A 249 -22.52 2.66 -5.83
C ASP A 249 -21.47 3.76 -6.09
N ASP A 250 -21.60 4.89 -5.41
CA ASP A 250 -20.65 5.99 -5.49
C ASP A 250 -19.28 5.59 -4.91
N PHE A 251 -19.25 4.84 -3.79
CA PHE A 251 -18.03 4.28 -3.21
C PHE A 251 -17.36 3.30 -4.16
N LEU A 252 -18.11 2.36 -4.74
CA LEU A 252 -17.58 1.39 -5.71
C LEU A 252 -16.99 2.09 -6.93
N LYS A 253 -17.71 3.09 -7.47
CA LYS A 253 -17.25 3.89 -8.60
C LYS A 253 -15.99 4.68 -8.25
N GLY A 254 -15.93 5.28 -7.06
CA GLY A 254 -14.75 6.00 -6.59
C GLY A 254 -13.54 5.10 -6.41
N LEU A 255 -13.71 3.94 -5.79
CA LEU A 255 -12.65 2.95 -5.63
C LEU A 255 -12.12 2.46 -7.00
N HIS A 256 -13.03 2.24 -7.97
CA HIS A 256 -12.65 1.91 -9.34
C HIS A 256 -11.87 3.02 -10.01
N ILE A 257 -12.30 4.28 -9.90
CA ILE A 257 -11.57 5.44 -10.46
C ILE A 257 -10.14 5.50 -9.93
N VAL A 258 -9.97 5.36 -8.60
CA VAL A 258 -8.64 5.35 -7.97
C VAL A 258 -7.78 4.21 -8.49
N ALA A 259 -8.30 2.98 -8.52
CA ALA A 259 -7.54 1.82 -8.98
C ALA A 259 -7.22 1.88 -10.49
N GLU A 260 -8.15 2.35 -11.31
CA GLU A 260 -7.97 2.49 -12.76
C GLU A 260 -6.91 3.56 -13.09
N ASP A 261 -6.95 4.70 -12.41
CA ASP A 261 -5.96 5.76 -12.59
C ASP A 261 -4.55 5.29 -12.21
N LEU A 262 -4.41 4.61 -11.08
CA LEU A 262 -3.14 4.00 -10.67
C LEU A 262 -2.68 2.94 -11.68
N SER A 263 -3.58 2.09 -12.19
CA SER A 263 -3.27 1.10 -13.22
C SER A 263 -2.72 1.75 -14.50
N LYS A 264 -3.33 2.85 -14.96
CA LYS A 264 -2.84 3.62 -16.12
C LYS A 264 -1.47 4.24 -15.84
N LYS A 265 -1.24 4.79 -14.65
CA LYS A 265 0.06 5.36 -14.25
C LYS A 265 1.18 4.32 -14.17
N LEU A 266 0.87 3.05 -13.88
CA LEU A 266 1.84 1.95 -13.92
C LEU A 266 2.32 1.65 -15.34
N LEU A 267 1.46 1.81 -16.35
CA LEU A 267 1.81 1.58 -17.76
C LEU A 267 2.61 2.73 -18.40
N LEU A 268 2.32 3.97 -18.02
CA LEU A 268 2.86 5.16 -18.72
C LEU A 268 4.30 5.54 -18.34
N MET A 269 4.90 4.93 -17.31
CA MET A 269 6.03 5.51 -16.59
C MET A 269 7.20 4.52 -16.41
N GLN A 270 7.62 3.89 -17.50
CA GLN A 270 8.74 2.96 -17.53
C GLN A 270 10.01 3.67 -18.01
N LYS A 271 11.17 3.33 -17.42
CA LYS A 271 12.44 3.65 -18.09
C LYS A 271 12.51 2.81 -19.35
N GLU A 272 12.70 3.43 -20.52
CA GLU A 272 13.17 2.73 -21.70
C GLU A 272 14.42 1.94 -21.30
N HIS A 273 14.30 0.61 -21.27
CA HIS A 273 15.46 -0.25 -21.16
C HIS A 273 16.13 -0.20 -22.53
N ASN A 274 17.13 0.68 -22.69
CA ASN A 274 18.09 0.53 -23.76
C ASN A 274 18.86 -0.75 -23.49
N ILE A 275 18.45 -1.83 -24.18
CA ILE A 275 19.19 -3.08 -24.29
C ILE A 275 20.48 -2.82 -25.06
#